data_AF-A0A9E2P6E2-F1
#
_entry.id   AF-A0A9E2P6E2-F1
#
_cell.length_a   1.000
_cell.length_b   1.000
_cell.length_c   1.000
_cell.angle_alpha   90.00
_cell.angle_beta   90.00
_cell.angle_gamma   90.00
#
_symmetry.space_group_name_H-M   'P 1'
#
loop_
_entity.id
_entity.type
_entity.pdbx_description
1 polymer ?
#
loop_
_entity_poly.entity_id
_entity_poly.type
_entity_poly.pdbx_seq_one_letter_code
_entity_poly.pdbx_strand_id
1 'polypeptide(L)'
;MTPFQASYLCFSLAVFALAWLKGGHTERLGVVVTIVAYLSAYAVSPLRAGELRLGEAATDVLATLAFAWMALSRDRWWPFAATAFMVLTLIVHVCVALIPQLDGRADVSARYGLGVLVIVSLLGGVAERWLAGEQPVSWRRPWRPLAQAM
;
A
#
# COMPACT_ATOMS: atom_id res chain seq x y z
N MET A 1 5.01 9.60 19.09
CA MET A 1 5.25 8.48 18.15
C MET A 1 6.27 7.55 18.77
N THR A 2 6.06 6.24 18.69
CA THR A 2 7.10 5.29 19.11
C THR A 2 8.26 5.30 18.11
N PRO A 3 9.49 4.94 18.50
CA PRO A 3 10.63 4.87 17.57
C PRO A 3 10.34 4.02 16.33
N PHE A 4 9.59 2.94 16.49
CA PHE A 4 9.18 2.07 15.40
C PHE A 4 8.28 2.77 14.37
N GLN A 5 7.31 3.57 14.83
CA GLN A 5 6.45 4.36 13.93
C GLN A 5 7.24 5.43 13.16
N ALA A 6 8.22 6.06 13.82
CA ALA A 6 9.09 7.04 13.17
C ALA A 6 9.94 6.37 12.09
N SER A 7 10.56 5.23 12.38
CA SER A 7 11.32 4.44 11.41
C SER A 7 10.46 4.01 10.22
N TYR A 8 9.24 3.53 10.47
CA TYR A 8 8.28 3.17 9.42
C TYR A 8 7.96 4.36 8.51
N LEU A 9 7.67 5.53 9.09
CA LEU A 9 7.36 6.74 8.33
C LEU A 9 8.56 7.19 7.50
N CYS A 10 9.76 7.28 8.09
CA CYS A 10 10.99 7.66 7.39
C CYS A 10 11.29 6.68 6.25
N PHE A 11 11.16 5.38 6.48
CA PHE A 11 11.34 4.35 5.47
C PHE A 11 10.33 4.52 4.32
N SER A 12 9.05 4.71 4.66
CA SER A 12 7.99 4.92 3.66
C SER A 12 8.25 6.16 2.82
N LEU A 13 8.63 7.28 3.43
CA LEU A 13 8.96 8.52 2.72
C LEU A 13 10.18 8.35 1.81
N ALA A 14 11.22 7.63 2.25
CA ALA A 14 12.38 7.31 1.41
C ALA A 14 11.98 6.47 0.20
N VAL A 15 11.17 5.42 0.40
CA VAL A 15 10.66 4.58 -0.69
C VAL A 15 9.76 5.37 -1.64
N PHE A 16 8.91 6.26 -1.12
CA PHE A 16 8.06 7.12 -1.96
C PHE A 16 8.89 8.08 -2.80
N ALA A 17 9.91 8.70 -2.22
CA ALA A 17 10.83 9.56 -2.97
C ALA A 17 11.55 8.77 -4.08
N LEU A 18 12.04 7.57 -3.76
CA LEU A 18 12.67 6.68 -4.75
C LEU A 18 11.68 6.26 -5.86
N ALA A 19 10.49 5.82 -5.51
CA ALA A 19 9.44 5.47 -6.46
C ALA A 19 9.00 6.66 -7.31
N TRP A 20 9.02 7.88 -6.77
CA TRP A 20 8.67 9.07 -7.52
C TRP A 20 9.74 9.45 -8.56
N LEU A 21 11.01 9.43 -8.14
CA LEU A 21 12.16 9.83 -8.95
C LEU A 21 12.59 8.74 -9.94
N LYS A 22 12.52 7.48 -9.54
CA LYS A 22 13.05 6.31 -10.25
C LYS A 22 11.99 5.27 -10.60
N GLY A 23 10.74 5.44 -10.20
CA GLY A 23 9.64 4.56 -10.61
C GLY A 23 9.03 4.95 -11.95
N GLY A 24 8.25 4.04 -12.51
CA GLY A 24 7.39 4.29 -13.65
C GLY A 24 6.02 4.80 -13.20
N HIS A 25 5.09 4.78 -14.15
CA HIS A 25 3.72 5.21 -13.91
C HIS A 25 2.99 4.34 -12.87
N THR A 26 3.22 3.02 -12.89
CA THR A 26 2.62 2.08 -11.94
C THR A 26 3.13 2.33 -10.52
N GLU A 27 4.44 2.52 -10.34
CA GLU A 27 5.04 2.76 -9.02
C GLU A 27 4.58 4.11 -8.44
N ARG A 28 4.50 5.16 -9.26
CA ARG A 28 3.95 6.45 -8.86
C ARG A 28 2.48 6.36 -8.44
N LEU A 29 1.68 5.59 -9.18
CA LEU A 29 0.29 5.33 -8.80
C LEU A 29 0.22 4.62 -7.45
N GLY A 30 1.10 3.65 -7.21
CA GLY A 30 1.26 2.99 -5.91
C GLY A 30 1.52 3.97 -4.78
N VAL A 31 2.45 4.90 -4.96
CA VAL A 31 2.72 5.98 -3.99
C VAL A 31 1.48 6.81 -3.71
N VAL A 32 0.76 7.24 -4.76
CA VAL A 32 -0.46 8.04 -4.61
C VAL A 32 -1.53 7.28 -3.82
N VAL A 33 -1.79 6.01 -4.18
CA VAL A 33 -2.75 5.15 -3.47
C VAL A 33 -2.39 5.05 -2.00
N THR A 34 -1.12 4.79 -1.66
CA THR A 34 -0.68 4.66 -0.27
C THR A 34 -0.79 5.97 0.51
N ILE A 35 -0.43 7.11 -0.09
CA ILE A 35 -0.58 8.42 0.55
C ILE A 35 -2.05 8.74 0.79
N VAL A 36 -2.90 8.55 -0.21
CA VAL A 36 -4.34 8.80 -0.10
C VAL A 36 -4.95 7.88 0.96
N ALA A 37 -4.58 6.60 1.00
CA ALA A 37 -5.02 5.68 2.04
C ALA A 37 -4.58 6.14 3.44
N TYR A 38 -3.33 6.56 3.61
CA TYR A 38 -2.83 7.08 4.88
C TYR A 38 -3.61 8.32 5.35
N LEU A 39 -3.82 9.29 4.48
CA LEU A 39 -4.57 10.52 4.79
C LEU A 39 -6.04 10.22 5.07
N SER A 40 -6.64 9.31 4.30
CA SER A 40 -8.03 8.88 4.50
C SER A 40 -8.19 8.21 5.86
N ALA A 41 -7.33 7.24 6.19
CA ALA A 41 -7.34 6.54 7.46
C ALA A 41 -7.20 7.50 8.65
N TYR A 42 -6.38 8.55 8.52
CA TYR A 42 -6.27 9.59 9.54
C TYR A 42 -7.59 10.37 9.69
N ALA A 43 -8.20 10.79 8.58
CA ALA A 43 -9.45 11.55 8.57
C ALA A 43 -10.64 10.76 9.16
N VAL A 44 -10.70 9.45 8.91
CA VAL A 44 -11.78 8.58 9.40
C VAL A 44 -11.44 7.85 10.71
N SER A 45 -10.29 8.15 11.33
CA SER A 45 -9.85 7.56 12.60
C SER A 45 -10.83 7.71 13.79
N PRO A 46 -11.72 8.73 13.85
CA PRO A 46 -12.74 8.81 14.89
C PRO A 46 -13.87 7.77 14.74
N LEU A 47 -14.06 7.20 13.54
CA LEU A 47 -15.14 6.25 13.26
C LEU A 47 -14.80 4.87 13.80
N ARG A 48 -15.37 4.54 14.96
CA ARG A 48 -15.21 3.26 15.67
C ARG A 48 -16.55 2.63 16.03
N ALA A 49 -16.61 1.31 15.99
CA ALA A 49 -17.72 0.53 16.56
C ALA A 49 -17.15 -0.47 17.57
N GLY A 50 -17.21 -0.11 18.86
CA GLY A 50 -16.47 -0.82 19.91
C GLY A 50 -14.96 -0.68 19.69
N GLU A 51 -14.24 -1.81 19.74
CA GLU A 51 -12.80 -1.88 19.45
C GLU A 51 -12.49 -1.87 17.94
N LEU A 52 -13.50 -2.07 17.08
CA LEU A 52 -13.31 -2.09 15.64
C LEU A 52 -13.16 -0.68 15.07
N ARG A 53 -12.04 -0.43 14.40
CA ARG A 53 -11.71 0.84 13.74
C ARG A 53 -12.32 0.85 12.34
N LEU A 54 -13.64 0.98 12.26
CA LEU A 54 -14.43 0.88 11.02
C LEU A 54 -13.90 1.78 9.88
N GLY A 55 -13.50 3.01 10.21
CA GLY A 55 -12.93 3.92 9.22
C GLY A 55 -11.64 3.38 8.59
N GLU A 56 -10.75 2.81 9.41
CA GLU A 56 -9.50 2.21 8.93
C GLU A 56 -9.78 0.97 8.09
N ALA A 57 -10.68 0.09 8.53
CA ALA A 57 -11.08 -1.09 7.76
C ALA A 57 -11.65 -0.71 6.38
N ALA A 58 -12.52 0.31 6.31
CA ALA A 58 -13.06 0.79 5.04
C ALA A 58 -11.96 1.36 4.12
N THR A 59 -11.00 2.09 4.70
CA THR A 59 -9.85 2.62 3.95
C THR A 59 -8.98 1.49 3.40
N ASP A 60 -8.72 0.46 4.21
CA ASP A 60 -7.93 -0.71 3.81
C ASP A 60 -8.65 -1.50 2.72
N VAL A 61 -9.99 -1.61 2.74
CA VAL A 61 -10.77 -2.22 1.65
C VAL A 61 -10.56 -1.45 0.34
N LEU A 62 -10.69 -0.13 0.36
CA LEU A 62 -10.51 0.70 -0.83
C LEU A 62 -9.07 0.61 -1.36
N ALA A 63 -8.08 0.63 -0.48
CA ALA A 63 -6.68 0.44 -0.86
C ALA A 63 -6.43 -0.96 -1.44
N THR A 64 -7.02 -2.01 -0.86
CA THR A 64 -6.95 -3.38 -1.39
C THR A 64 -7.51 -3.46 -2.80
N LEU A 65 -8.68 -2.86 -3.04
CA LEU A 65 -9.29 -2.81 -4.37
C LEU A 65 -8.42 -2.04 -5.39
N ALA A 66 -7.80 -0.93 -4.97
CA ALA A 66 -6.90 -0.17 -5.81
C ALA A 66 -5.65 -0.99 -6.21
N PHE A 67 -5.01 -1.67 -5.25
CA PHE A 67 -3.88 -2.56 -5.56
C PHE A 67 -4.29 -3.78 -6.39
N ALA A 68 -5.46 -4.37 -6.12
CA ALA A 68 -5.97 -5.48 -6.92
C ALA A 68 -6.24 -5.05 -8.36
N TRP A 69 -6.85 -3.89 -8.56
CA TRP A 69 -7.03 -3.30 -9.88
C TRP A 69 -5.69 -3.07 -10.60
N MET A 70 -4.69 -2.55 -9.89
CA MET A 70 -3.34 -2.40 -10.43
C MET A 70 -2.72 -3.74 -10.81
N ALA A 71 -2.88 -4.77 -9.99
CA ALA A 71 -2.36 -6.12 -10.24
C ALA A 71 -2.99 -6.76 -11.49
N LEU A 72 -4.29 -6.50 -11.74
CA LEU A 72 -5.00 -7.02 -12.91
C LEU A 72 -4.75 -6.19 -14.18
N SER A 73 -4.46 -4.90 -14.04
CA SER A 73 -4.35 -3.98 -15.18
C SER A 73 -2.92 -3.72 -15.65
N ARG A 74 -1.92 -4.12 -14.87
CA ARG A 74 -0.51 -3.77 -15.09
C ARG A 74 0.35 -5.02 -15.05
N ASP A 75 1.30 -5.09 -15.98
CA ASP A 75 2.26 -6.19 -16.07
C ASP A 75 3.44 -5.98 -15.10
N ARG A 76 3.13 -6.01 -13.80
CA ARG A 76 4.11 -5.93 -12.72
C ARG A 76 3.70 -6.88 -11.60
N TRP A 77 4.64 -7.58 -11.01
CA TRP A 77 4.36 -8.53 -9.93
C TRP A 77 4.08 -7.83 -8.58
N TRP A 78 4.68 -6.66 -8.34
CA TRP A 78 4.64 -6.02 -7.03
C TRP A 78 3.23 -5.59 -6.56
N PRO A 79 2.30 -5.12 -7.40
CA PRO A 79 0.94 -4.81 -6.97
C PRO A 79 0.18 -6.06 -6.53
N PHE A 80 0.48 -7.23 -7.11
CA PHE A 80 -0.09 -8.51 -6.68
C PHE A 80 0.38 -8.85 -5.25
N ALA A 81 1.68 -8.72 -4.98
CA ALA A 81 2.22 -8.91 -3.63
C ALA A 81 1.61 -7.92 -2.63
N ALA A 82 1.53 -6.64 -2.97
CA ALA A 82 0.87 -5.62 -2.16
C ALA A 82 -0.60 -5.97 -1.87
N THR A 83 -1.34 -6.46 -2.87
CA THR A 83 -2.73 -6.92 -2.71
C THR A 83 -2.83 -8.06 -1.71
N ALA A 84 -1.94 -9.05 -1.78
CA ALA A 84 -1.94 -10.17 -0.84
C ALA A 84 -1.71 -9.70 0.61
N PHE A 85 -0.76 -8.78 0.84
CA PHE A 85 -0.54 -8.20 2.17
C PHE A 85 -1.73 -7.36 2.66
N MET A 86 -2.39 -6.63 1.77
CA MET A 86 -3.60 -5.89 2.09
C MET A 86 -4.79 -6.82 2.43
N VAL A 87 -4.94 -7.94 1.74
CA VAL A 87 -5.94 -8.97 2.09
C VAL A 87 -5.66 -9.55 3.48
N LEU A 88 -4.38 -9.81 3.82
CA LEU A 88 -4.01 -10.23 5.17
C LEU A 88 -4.38 -9.15 6.21
N THR A 89 -4.21 -7.86 5.90
CA THR A 89 -4.65 -6.75 6.77
C THR A 89 -6.16 -6.77 6.99
N LEU A 90 -6.95 -7.05 5.95
CA LEU A 90 -8.41 -7.20 6.09
C LEU A 90 -8.79 -8.39 6.97
N ILE A 91 -8.07 -9.51 6.86
CA ILE A 91 -8.27 -10.67 7.75
C ILE A 91 -7.99 -10.28 9.21
N VAL A 92 -6.98 -9.45 9.48
CA VAL A 92 -6.72 -8.94 10.84
C VAL A 92 -7.93 -8.15 11.37
N HIS A 93 -8.54 -7.28 10.56
CA HIS A 93 -9.78 -6.57 10.95
C HIS A 93 -10.92 -7.53 11.28
N VAL A 94 -11.10 -8.59 10.48
CA VAL A 94 -12.10 -9.63 10.74
C VAL A 94 -11.82 -10.35 12.06
N CYS A 95 -10.56 -10.71 12.34
CA CYS A 95 -10.17 -11.35 13.60
C CYS A 95 -10.48 -10.47 14.82
N VAL A 96 -10.17 -9.16 14.75
CA VAL A 96 -10.49 -8.20 15.82
C VAL A 96 -12.00 -8.06 16.01
N ALA A 97 -12.78 -8.06 14.92
CA ALA A 97 -14.24 -8.01 15.00
C ALA A 97 -14.85 -9.27 15.65
N LEU A 98 -14.25 -10.45 15.42
CA LEU A 98 -14.75 -11.72 15.94
C LEU A 98 -14.24 -12.06 17.35
N ILE A 99 -13.12 -11.48 17.78
CA ILE A 99 -12.47 -11.76 19.06
C ILE A 99 -12.33 -10.44 19.84
N PRO A 100 -13.36 -10.03 20.61
CA PRO A 100 -13.36 -8.75 21.32
C PRO A 100 -12.28 -8.63 22.40
N GLN A 101 -11.72 -9.76 22.86
CA GLN A 101 -10.67 -9.81 23.88
C GLN A 101 -9.26 -9.65 23.28
N LEU A 102 -9.13 -9.52 21.96
CA LEU A 102 -7.83 -9.36 21.31
C LEU A 102 -7.23 -7.99 21.70
N ASP A 103 -5.98 -7.99 22.17
CA ASP A 103 -5.29 -6.75 22.53
C ASP A 103 -5.15 -5.84 21.29
N GLY A 104 -5.68 -4.62 21.38
CA GLY A 104 -5.55 -3.61 20.33
C GLY A 104 -4.10 -3.29 19.95
N ARG A 105 -3.13 -3.53 20.85
CA ARG A 105 -1.70 -3.41 20.52
C ARG A 105 -1.22 -4.51 19.57
N ALA A 106 -1.75 -5.73 19.71
CA ALA A 106 -1.42 -6.84 18.82
C ALA A 106 -1.97 -6.61 17.41
N ASP A 107 -3.21 -6.10 17.32
CA ASP A 107 -3.82 -5.64 16.05
C ASP A 107 -2.92 -4.61 15.35
N VAL A 108 -2.61 -3.52 16.05
CA VAL A 108 -1.80 -2.43 15.49
C VAL A 108 -0.43 -2.96 15.05
N SER A 109 0.22 -3.79 15.85
CA SER A 109 1.52 -4.39 15.51
C SER A 109 1.46 -5.25 14.24
N ALA A 110 0.47 -6.13 14.13
CA ALA A 110 0.28 -6.98 12.96
C ALA A 110 0.06 -6.15 11.68
N ARG A 111 -0.81 -5.14 11.75
CA ARG A 111 -1.10 -4.25 10.61
C ARG A 111 0.12 -3.41 10.22
N TYR A 112 0.93 -2.95 11.18
CA TYR A 112 2.18 -2.26 10.85
C TYR A 112 3.17 -3.16 10.09
N GLY A 113 3.33 -4.41 10.52
CA GLY A 113 4.20 -5.37 9.83
C GLY A 113 3.76 -5.61 8.38
N LEU A 114 2.46 -5.80 8.16
CA LEU A 114 1.90 -5.94 6.81
C LEU A 114 2.05 -4.66 5.99
N GLY A 115 1.87 -3.50 6.61
CA GLY A 115 2.13 -2.19 6.00
C GLY A 115 3.58 -2.04 5.52
N VAL A 116 4.56 -2.51 6.29
CA VAL A 116 5.97 -2.53 5.85
C VAL A 116 6.13 -3.39 4.61
N LEU A 117 5.51 -4.57 4.56
CA LEU A 117 5.61 -5.48 3.42
C LEU A 117 5.01 -4.87 2.14
N VAL A 118 3.92 -4.10 2.24
CA VAL A 118 3.39 -3.31 1.11
C VAL A 118 4.42 -2.31 0.58
N ILE A 119 5.08 -1.56 1.48
CA ILE A 119 6.11 -0.59 1.09
C ILE A 119 7.34 -1.29 0.49
N VAL A 120 7.77 -2.42 1.07
CA VAL A 120 8.87 -3.24 0.53
C VAL A 120 8.52 -3.79 -0.85
N SER A 121 7.27 -4.19 -1.10
CA SER A 121 6.82 -4.63 -2.43
C SER A 121 6.98 -3.52 -3.46
N LEU A 122 6.53 -2.30 -3.13
CA LEU A 122 6.70 -1.13 -3.99
C LEU A 122 8.19 -0.85 -4.27
N LEU A 123 9.04 -0.92 -3.24
CA LEU A 123 10.50 -0.78 -3.41
C LEU A 123 11.06 -1.87 -4.33
N GLY A 124 10.60 -3.11 -4.17
CA GLY A 124 10.95 -4.23 -5.04
C GLY A 124 10.60 -3.96 -6.50
N GLY A 125 9.42 -3.40 -6.77
CA GLY A 125 9.02 -2.98 -8.12
C GLY A 125 9.92 -1.89 -8.71
N VAL A 126 10.33 -0.91 -7.89
CA VAL A 126 11.29 0.12 -8.32
C VAL A 126 12.66 -0.48 -8.60
N ALA A 127 13.13 -1.39 -7.74
CA ALA A 127 14.43 -2.03 -7.85
C ALA A 127 14.52 -2.93 -9.09
N GLU A 128 13.52 -3.78 -9.32
CA GLU A 128 13.41 -4.63 -10.51
C GLU A 128 13.51 -3.79 -11.79
N ARG A 129 12.71 -2.72 -11.87
CA ARG A 129 12.69 -1.82 -13.02
C ARG A 129 14.05 -1.18 -13.29
N TRP A 130 14.77 -0.81 -12.22
CA TRP A 130 16.11 -0.26 -12.33
C TRP A 130 17.14 -1.31 -12.79
N LEU A 131 17.07 -2.52 -12.22
CA LEU A 131 17.93 -3.65 -12.61
C LEU A 131 17.69 -4.09 -14.06
N ALA A 132 16.44 -4.00 -14.54
CA ALA A 132 16.07 -4.23 -15.93
C ALA A 132 16.52 -3.10 -16.89
N GLY A 133 17.10 -2.01 -16.37
CA GLY A 133 17.55 -0.87 -17.18
C GLY A 133 16.43 -0.01 -17.74
N GLU A 134 15.19 -0.16 -17.25
CA GLU A 134 14.05 0.59 -17.77
C GLU A 134 14.11 2.07 -17.36
N GLN A 135 14.00 2.95 -18.35
CA GLN A 135 14.07 4.40 -18.14
C GLN A 135 12.91 4.91 -17.28
N PRO A 136 13.14 5.77 -16.27
CA PRO A 136 12.08 6.51 -15.57
C PRO A 136 11.18 7.23 -16.54
N VAL A 137 9.87 7.07 -16.36
CA VAL A 137 8.91 7.68 -17.29
C VAL A 137 8.81 9.17 -16.95
N SER A 138 9.07 10.02 -17.94
CA SER A 138 8.84 11.46 -17.83
C SER A 138 7.35 11.75 -17.81
N TRP A 139 6.92 12.81 -17.11
CA TRP A 139 5.51 13.21 -16.98
C TRP A 139 4.78 13.42 -18.33
N ARG A 140 5.53 13.56 -19.43
CA ARG A 140 5.03 13.86 -20.78
C ARG A 140 4.69 12.63 -21.62
N ARG A 141 5.04 11.41 -21.20
CA ARG A 141 4.64 10.21 -21.96
C ARG A 141 3.20 9.84 -21.59
N PRO A 142 2.25 9.86 -22.55
CA PRO A 142 0.91 9.38 -22.29
C PRO A 142 0.95 7.89 -21.98
N TRP A 143 0.09 7.48 -21.05
CA TRP A 143 -0.11 6.08 -20.71
C TRP A 143 -0.57 5.32 -21.96
N ARG A 144 0.19 4.30 -22.38
CA ARG A 144 -0.23 3.41 -23.48
C ARG A 144 -1.11 2.29 -22.90
N PRO A 145 -2.37 2.16 -23.33
CA PRO A 145 -3.19 0.99 -23.00
C PRO A 145 -2.62 -0.26 -23.69
N LEU A 146 -2.75 -1.41 -23.03
CA LEU A 146 -2.34 -2.74 -23.51
C LEU A 146 -2.91 -3.12 -24.90
N ALA A 147 -4.01 -2.49 -25.32
CA ALA A 147 -4.68 -2.75 -26.60
C ALA A 147 -3.86 -2.39 -27.85
N GLN A 148 -2.69 -1.74 -27.73
CA GLN A 148 -1.85 -1.34 -28.87
C GLN A 148 -0.57 -2.17 -29.04
N ALA A 149 -0.40 -3.24 -28.26
CA ALA A 149 0.78 -4.11 -28.30
C ALA A 149 0.50 -5.52 -28.88
N MET A 150 -0.73 -5.76 -29.35
CA MET A 150 -1.11 -6.92 -30.18
C MET A 150 -1.35 -6.45 -31.61
#